data_AF-A0A427XTB1-F1
#
_entry.id   AF-A0A427XTB1-F1
#
_cell.length_a   1.000
_cell.length_b   1.000
_cell.length_c   1.000
_cell.angle_alpha   90.00
_cell.angle_beta   90.00
_cell.angle_gamma   90.00
#
_symmetry.space_group_name_H-M   'P 1'
#
loop_
_entity.id
_entity.type
_entity.pdbx_description
1 polymer ?
#
loop_
_entity_poly.entity_id
_entity_poly.type
_entity_poly.pdbx_seq_one_letter_code
_entity_poly.pdbx_strand_id
1 'polypeptide(L)'
;MHRAHVASALGLSHLDISKLLSCNLRSLFLPIPPLPPTPPLLAFEHDNRRPSQGFTRFVILTGDLMADCPVLVTGASGYIASWTSLYLLEQGLTVRGTTRNDKKGQWMKQMYRERGFDKFDYVVVSDLLNVSHLRVAGGVAMLTLAKDNAFDEAVKGVDAIIHMASPFHWNVEKPSDFIDSAVAGTVWALKAASKEPKVKRVVVTSSYASILENREPLGSHTFTEKDWNQQSIDEVNEKGVDAWRMHWYRASKTLAERAAWKYIEDEKPTFDLVTICPPYVLGPIIHEAASPESLNTSVANWYAFLSGQKTTEDAVAPAGILCDVRDVARCHVKGLVLPEAGGQRFGVSTRTFTIQTLLDNIITDERIMAAFPKTVRGVPGKEVPPQNWFDCSKSLKVLNIQPTHESKTAIDMTESLLERQKSWNKVTAAS
;
A
#
# COMPACT_ATOMS: atom_id res chain seq x y z
N MET A 1 2.86 33.63 -36.64
CA MET A 1 3.13 35.09 -36.50
C MET A 1 2.62 35.62 -35.17
N HIS A 2 3.21 35.22 -34.04
CA HIS A 2 3.01 35.89 -32.74
C HIS A 2 4.08 35.45 -31.73
N ARG A 3 5.34 35.78 -32.05
CA ARG A 3 6.49 35.80 -31.13
C ARG A 3 7.47 36.86 -31.63
N ALA A 4 7.04 38.12 -31.55
CA ALA A 4 7.87 39.29 -31.82
C ALA A 4 7.30 40.49 -31.06
N HIS A 5 7.29 40.41 -29.73
CA HIS A 5 7.05 41.56 -28.86
C HIS A 5 7.81 41.42 -27.54
N VAL A 6 9.11 41.14 -27.61
CA VAL A 6 10.07 41.40 -26.52
C VAL A 6 11.45 41.62 -27.13
N ALA A 7 11.70 42.79 -27.75
CA ALA A 7 13.06 43.27 -28.08
C ALA A 7 13.01 44.72 -28.61
N SER A 8 12.61 45.66 -27.76
CA SER A 8 12.84 47.10 -27.98
C SER A 8 13.26 47.73 -26.65
N ALA A 9 14.46 47.39 -26.19
CA ALA A 9 15.03 48.03 -25.00
C ALA A 9 16.56 48.17 -25.00
N LEU A 10 17.31 47.72 -26.04
CA LEU A 10 18.78 47.74 -25.99
C LEU A 10 19.40 48.09 -27.35
N GLY A 11 19.02 49.23 -27.93
CA GLY A 11 19.44 49.70 -29.25
C GLY A 11 20.94 49.55 -29.56
N LEU A 12 21.28 48.48 -30.28
CA LEU A 12 22.57 48.26 -30.92
C LEU A 12 22.31 47.76 -32.33
N SER A 13 22.65 48.62 -33.29
CA SER A 13 22.53 48.38 -34.73
C SER A 13 23.84 47.87 -35.30
N HIS A 14 23.71 46.96 -36.28
CA HIS A 14 24.73 46.53 -37.26
C HIS A 14 26.01 45.88 -36.75
N LEU A 15 26.04 44.54 -36.74
CA LEU A 15 27.25 43.78 -37.07
C LEU A 15 26.92 42.60 -37.99
N ASP A 16 27.70 42.54 -39.06
CA ASP A 16 27.53 41.79 -40.30
C ASP A 16 27.92 40.31 -40.12
N ILE A 17 26.97 39.39 -40.31
CA ILE A 17 27.09 37.94 -40.06
C ILE A 17 27.83 37.20 -41.21
N SER A 18 28.44 37.92 -42.16
CA SER A 18 29.10 37.34 -43.33
C SER A 18 30.58 36.97 -43.16
N LYS A 19 31.19 37.10 -41.96
CA LYS A 19 32.64 36.88 -41.75
C LYS A 19 33.08 35.82 -40.74
N LEU A 20 32.21 34.90 -40.29
CA LEU A 20 32.60 33.83 -39.33
C LEU A 20 32.56 32.40 -39.88
N LEU A 21 32.47 32.23 -41.20
CA LEU A 21 32.62 30.94 -41.87
C LEU A 21 33.98 30.84 -42.58
N SER A 22 35.05 30.73 -41.81
CA SER A 22 36.33 30.14 -42.26
C SER A 22 37.32 30.08 -41.10
N CYS A 23 37.20 29.08 -40.22
CA CYS A 23 38.35 28.58 -39.47
C CYS A 23 38.13 27.16 -38.95
N ASN A 24 39.05 26.29 -39.33
CA ASN A 24 39.19 24.89 -38.96
C ASN A 24 39.44 24.77 -37.44
N LEU A 25 38.56 24.10 -36.70
CA LEU A 25 38.76 23.80 -35.27
C LEU A 25 38.95 22.29 -35.06
N ARG A 26 40.11 21.78 -35.49
CA ARG A 26 40.70 20.54 -34.96
C ARG A 26 41.90 20.91 -34.08
N SER A 27 41.64 21.52 -32.93
CA SER A 27 42.59 21.61 -31.79
C SER A 27 41.96 22.42 -30.64
N LEU A 28 41.14 21.77 -29.82
CA LEU A 28 40.75 22.29 -28.49
C LEU A 28 40.25 21.10 -27.64
N PHE A 29 41.17 20.20 -27.30
CA PHE A 29 41.02 19.29 -26.18
C PHE A 29 42.11 19.65 -25.16
N LEU A 30 41.71 20.38 -24.12
CA LEU A 30 42.45 20.46 -22.86
C LEU A 30 41.65 19.67 -21.80
N PRO A 31 42.32 18.93 -20.90
CA PRO A 31 41.65 18.08 -19.92
C PRO A 31 40.93 18.92 -18.86
N ILE A 32 39.70 18.50 -18.53
CA ILE A 32 38.92 19.04 -17.41
C ILE A 32 39.61 18.62 -16.10
N PRO A 33 39.90 19.53 -15.15
CA PRO A 33 40.45 19.15 -13.86
C PRO A 33 39.42 18.41 -12.99
N PRO A 34 39.83 17.45 -12.14
CA PRO A 34 38.90 16.69 -11.31
C PRO A 34 38.23 17.59 -10.26
N LEU A 35 36.93 17.39 -10.05
CA LEU A 35 36.14 18.01 -8.99
C LEU A 35 36.72 17.68 -7.60
N PRO A 36 36.73 18.62 -6.64
CA PRO A 36 37.15 18.35 -5.28
C PRO A 36 36.16 17.38 -4.59
N PRO A 37 36.63 16.55 -3.64
CA PRO A 37 35.79 15.60 -2.94
C PRO A 37 34.71 16.31 -2.12
N THR A 38 33.49 15.80 -2.21
CA THR A 38 32.33 16.20 -1.41
C THR A 38 32.66 16.09 0.08
N PRO A 39 32.45 17.13 0.91
CA PRO A 39 32.64 17.03 2.34
C PRO A 39 31.60 16.09 2.97
N PRO A 40 31.96 15.32 4.03
CA PRO A 40 31.01 14.45 4.72
C PRO A 40 29.89 15.29 5.35
N LEU A 41 28.65 14.81 5.20
CA LEU A 41 27.45 15.39 5.80
C LEU A 41 27.64 15.56 7.32
N LEU A 42 27.45 16.80 7.75
CA LEU A 42 27.59 17.30 9.11
C LEU A 42 26.73 16.52 10.11
N ALA A 43 27.36 16.14 11.22
CA ALA A 43 26.71 15.73 12.46
C ALA A 43 25.90 16.92 13.01
N PHE A 44 24.62 16.69 13.34
CA PHE A 44 23.84 17.65 14.08
C PHE A 44 24.18 17.56 15.58
N GLU A 45 24.76 18.63 16.10
CA GLU A 45 24.97 18.86 17.52
C GLU A 45 23.63 19.00 18.26
N HIS A 46 23.63 18.44 19.47
CA HIS A 46 22.55 18.50 20.45
C HIS A 46 22.32 19.94 20.96
N ASP A 47 21.07 20.42 20.93
CA ASP A 47 20.62 21.49 21.82
C ASP A 47 19.58 20.94 22.82
N ASN A 48 19.92 21.09 24.10
CA ASN A 48 19.14 20.73 25.27
C ASN A 48 18.52 22.01 25.85
N ARG A 49 17.18 22.09 25.95
CA ARG A 49 16.46 22.79 27.04
C ARG A 49 14.92 22.67 26.94
N ARG A 50 14.32 21.72 27.70
CA ARG A 50 13.23 21.87 28.71
C ARG A 50 12.53 20.52 29.05
N PRO A 51 11.92 20.38 30.25
CA PRO A 51 11.93 19.11 30.99
C PRO A 51 10.60 18.33 31.05
N SER A 52 10.77 17.01 31.29
CA SER A 52 9.87 16.02 31.94
C SER A 52 8.50 15.70 31.32
N GLN A 53 8.40 14.55 30.64
CA GLN A 53 7.83 13.30 31.18
C GLN A 53 8.34 12.12 30.33
N GLY A 54 8.76 11.04 31.01
CA GLY A 54 9.61 9.99 30.43
C GLY A 54 8.91 9.17 29.33
N PHE A 55 9.27 9.45 28.08
CA PHE A 55 9.27 8.45 27.02
C PHE A 55 10.72 8.05 26.80
N THR A 56 11.04 6.81 27.16
CA THR A 56 12.31 6.17 26.80
C THR A 56 12.50 6.34 25.29
N ARG A 57 13.65 6.87 24.89
CA ARG A 57 14.01 7.17 23.49
C ARG A 57 14.10 5.84 22.72
N PHE A 58 13.01 5.41 22.10
CA PHE A 58 12.93 4.15 21.34
C PHE A 58 13.64 4.32 19.99
N VAL A 59 14.94 4.02 19.95
CA VAL A 59 15.65 3.77 18.69
C VAL A 59 15.26 2.36 18.24
N ILE A 60 14.15 2.21 17.50
CA ILE A 60 13.71 0.85 17.12
C ILE A 60 14.58 0.29 16.01
N LEU A 61 15.15 1.09 15.11
CA LEU A 61 15.87 0.55 13.95
C LEU A 61 16.69 1.66 13.21
N THR A 62 17.88 2.06 13.70
CA THR A 62 18.82 2.93 12.92
C THR A 62 20.27 2.44 13.02
N GLY A 63 20.89 2.18 11.86
CA GLY A 63 22.31 1.81 11.70
C GLY A 63 22.64 0.40 12.19
N ASP A 64 23.47 -0.33 11.44
CA ASP A 64 24.19 -1.63 11.65
C ASP A 64 23.53 -2.81 12.42
N LEU A 65 22.47 -2.58 13.20
CA LEU A 65 21.62 -3.55 13.92
C LEU A 65 20.51 -4.18 13.05
N MET A 66 20.40 -3.85 11.75
CA MET A 66 19.38 -4.44 10.85
C MET A 66 19.61 -5.94 10.60
N ALA A 67 20.82 -6.45 10.83
CA ALA A 67 21.22 -7.75 10.28
C ALA A 67 20.42 -8.96 10.83
N ASP A 68 19.78 -8.85 12.01
CA ASP A 68 19.13 -9.97 12.70
C ASP A 68 17.80 -9.60 13.38
N CYS A 69 16.99 -8.69 12.81
CA CYS A 69 15.65 -8.36 13.33
C CYS A 69 14.56 -9.15 12.56
N PRO A 70 14.00 -10.25 13.11
CA PRO A 70 12.99 -11.02 12.42
C PRO A 70 11.64 -10.30 12.50
N VAL A 71 11.06 -10.02 11.33
CA VAL A 71 9.76 -9.39 11.18
C VAL A 71 8.73 -10.42 10.77
N LEU A 72 7.64 -10.53 11.53
CA LEU A 72 6.48 -11.33 11.13
C LEU A 72 5.59 -10.54 10.17
N VAL A 73 5.34 -11.06 8.97
CA VAL A 73 4.34 -10.52 8.04
C VAL A 73 3.19 -11.50 7.91
N THR A 74 2.04 -11.18 8.50
CA THR A 74 0.88 -12.08 8.40
C THR A 74 0.21 -11.98 7.03
N GLY A 75 -0.18 -13.11 6.45
CA GLY A 75 -0.79 -13.14 5.11
C GLY A 75 0.20 -12.75 4.01
N ALA A 76 1.47 -13.11 4.16
CA ALA A 76 2.58 -12.71 3.29
C ALA A 76 2.37 -13.01 1.81
N SER A 77 1.54 -14.00 1.47
CA SER A 77 1.17 -14.31 0.08
C SER A 77 0.19 -13.32 -0.55
N GLY A 78 -0.29 -12.32 0.20
CA GLY A 78 -1.23 -11.31 -0.27
C GLY A 78 -0.58 -10.26 -1.18
N TYR A 79 -1.41 -9.54 -1.93
CA TYR A 79 -0.95 -8.56 -2.91
C TYR A 79 0.00 -7.51 -2.32
N ILE A 80 -0.45 -6.75 -1.31
CA ILE A 80 0.38 -5.73 -0.65
C ILE A 80 1.48 -6.40 0.17
N ALA A 81 1.16 -7.49 0.87
CA ALA A 81 2.10 -8.18 1.77
C ALA A 81 3.32 -8.77 1.07
N SER A 82 3.18 -9.19 -0.19
CA SER A 82 4.30 -9.63 -1.01
C SER A 82 5.29 -8.49 -1.27
N TRP A 83 4.82 -7.29 -1.61
CA TRP A 83 5.67 -6.10 -1.75
C TRP A 83 6.28 -5.66 -0.41
N THR A 84 5.49 -5.68 0.67
CA THR A 84 6.00 -5.35 2.00
C THR A 84 7.14 -6.28 2.40
N SER A 85 6.98 -7.59 2.19
CA SER A 85 8.02 -8.58 2.47
C SER A 85 9.26 -8.35 1.62
N LEU A 86 9.11 -8.08 0.31
CA LEU A 86 10.24 -7.73 -0.56
C LEU A 86 11.02 -6.52 -0.04
N TYR A 87 10.33 -5.44 0.34
CA TYR A 87 10.98 -4.23 0.82
C TYR A 87 11.61 -4.38 2.20
N LEU A 88 11.13 -5.28 3.04
CA LEU A 88 11.85 -5.67 4.27
C LEU A 88 13.14 -6.43 3.93
N LEU A 89 13.09 -7.38 2.99
CA LEU A 89 14.27 -8.14 2.54
C LEU A 89 15.32 -7.24 1.88
N GLU A 90 14.90 -6.25 1.09
CA GLU A 90 15.78 -5.23 0.50
C GLU A 90 16.50 -4.38 1.56
N GLN A 91 15.92 -4.22 2.75
CA GLN A 91 16.53 -3.56 3.90
C GLN A 91 17.46 -4.51 4.70
N GLY A 92 17.64 -5.76 4.25
CA GLY A 92 18.47 -6.77 4.91
C GLY A 92 17.81 -7.48 6.10
N LEU A 93 16.53 -7.21 6.36
CA LEU A 93 15.76 -7.79 7.46
C LEU A 93 15.38 -9.24 7.17
N THR A 94 15.23 -10.03 8.24
CA THR A 94 14.69 -11.39 8.15
C THR A 94 13.18 -11.34 8.16
N VAL A 95 12.52 -11.99 7.21
CA VAL A 95 11.06 -11.99 7.11
C VAL A 95 10.53 -13.39 7.37
N ARG A 96 9.65 -13.51 8.38
CA ARG A 96 8.79 -14.67 8.59
C ARG A 96 7.40 -14.34 8.06
N GLY A 97 6.98 -14.97 6.97
CA GLY A 97 5.63 -14.82 6.45
C GLY A 97 4.64 -15.83 7.06
N THR A 98 3.38 -15.46 7.27
CA THR A 98 2.31 -16.47 7.40
C THR A 98 1.63 -16.74 6.07
N THR A 99 1.37 -18.00 5.77
CA THR A 99 0.63 -18.42 4.57
C THR A 99 -0.46 -19.41 4.93
N ARG A 100 -1.48 -19.54 4.05
CA ARG A 100 -2.61 -20.46 4.31
C ARG A 100 -2.25 -21.94 4.13
N ASN A 101 -1.24 -22.22 3.31
CA ASN A 101 -0.79 -23.57 3.02
C ASN A 101 0.67 -23.56 2.58
N ASP A 102 1.28 -24.74 2.66
CA ASP A 102 2.69 -24.95 2.35
C ASP A 102 3.04 -24.56 0.91
N LYS A 103 2.19 -24.91 -0.06
CA LYS A 103 2.40 -24.59 -1.48
C LYS A 103 2.64 -23.09 -1.71
N LYS A 104 1.82 -22.23 -1.10
CA LYS A 104 2.00 -20.77 -1.19
C LYS A 104 3.28 -20.31 -0.49
N GLY A 105 3.61 -20.89 0.65
CA GLY A 105 4.86 -20.60 1.36
C GLY A 105 6.10 -20.90 0.52
N GLN A 106 6.16 -22.11 -0.04
CA GLN A 106 7.26 -22.54 -0.91
C GLN A 106 7.38 -21.66 -2.15
N TRP A 107 6.25 -21.33 -2.80
CA TRP A 107 6.24 -20.45 -3.97
C TRP A 107 6.84 -19.08 -3.64
N MET A 108 6.43 -18.46 -2.52
CA MET A 108 6.96 -17.16 -2.08
C MET A 108 8.45 -17.24 -1.78
N LYS A 109 8.89 -18.30 -1.09
CA LYS A 109 10.31 -18.53 -0.76
C LYS A 109 11.17 -18.65 -2.02
N GLN A 110 10.70 -19.39 -3.02
CA GLN A 110 11.37 -19.50 -4.31
C GLN A 110 11.41 -18.16 -5.06
N MET A 111 10.28 -17.45 -5.10
CA MET A 111 10.12 -16.15 -5.76
C MET A 111 11.11 -15.09 -5.20
N TYR A 112 11.36 -15.08 -3.89
CA TYR A 112 12.37 -14.20 -3.28
C TYR A 112 13.80 -14.68 -3.53
N ARG A 113 14.07 -15.99 -3.48
CA ARG A 113 15.40 -16.55 -3.80
C ARG A 113 15.83 -16.23 -5.22
N GLU A 114 14.93 -16.31 -6.19
CA GLU A 114 15.19 -15.92 -7.59
C GLU A 114 15.53 -14.43 -7.75
N ARG A 115 15.12 -13.60 -6.79
CA ARG A 115 15.48 -12.17 -6.70
C ARG A 115 16.74 -11.91 -5.86
N GLY A 116 17.41 -12.96 -5.39
CA GLY A 116 18.63 -12.85 -4.59
C GLY A 116 18.40 -12.70 -3.08
N PHE A 117 17.19 -12.98 -2.57
CA PHE A 117 16.88 -12.89 -1.14
C PHE A 117 16.67 -14.28 -0.53
N ASP A 118 17.46 -14.62 0.48
CA ASP A 118 17.44 -15.91 1.18
C ASP A 118 16.87 -15.84 2.61
N LYS A 119 16.74 -14.63 3.18
CA LYS A 119 16.21 -14.37 4.52
C LYS A 119 14.68 -14.40 4.65
N PHE A 120 13.97 -15.05 3.71
CA PHE A 120 12.53 -15.28 3.82
C PHE A 120 12.25 -16.71 4.27
N ASP A 121 11.45 -16.85 5.32
CA ASP A 121 10.85 -18.12 5.72
C ASP A 121 9.37 -17.97 6.02
N TYR A 122 8.65 -19.08 6.24
CA TYR A 122 7.21 -19.01 6.50
C TYR A 122 6.71 -20.01 7.53
N VAL A 123 5.55 -19.69 8.10
CA VAL A 123 4.75 -20.57 8.95
C VAL A 123 3.36 -20.72 8.33
N VAL A 124 2.82 -21.93 8.34
CA VAL A 124 1.46 -22.18 7.85
C VAL A 124 0.47 -21.85 8.96
N VAL A 125 -0.47 -20.93 8.66
CA VAL A 125 -1.61 -20.57 9.50
C VAL A 125 -2.86 -20.78 8.65
N SER A 126 -3.43 -21.98 8.74
CA SER A 126 -4.48 -22.46 7.83
C SER A 126 -5.88 -21.98 8.18
N ASP A 127 -6.10 -21.35 9.34
CA ASP A 127 -7.45 -21.14 9.87
C ASP A 127 -7.61 -19.84 10.69
N LEU A 128 -7.96 -18.76 10.00
CA LEU A 128 -8.34 -17.49 10.63
C LEU A 128 -9.86 -17.32 10.74
N LEU A 129 -10.65 -18.32 10.33
CA LEU A 129 -12.09 -18.19 10.08
C LEU A 129 -12.98 -18.97 11.05
N ASN A 130 -12.42 -19.82 11.92
CA ASN A 130 -13.20 -20.48 12.98
C ASN A 130 -13.49 -19.53 14.16
N VAL A 131 -14.29 -18.50 13.90
CA VAL A 131 -14.85 -17.61 14.94
C VAL A 131 -16.25 -18.10 15.29
N SER A 132 -16.49 -18.47 16.55
CA SER A 132 -17.84 -18.76 17.04
C SER A 132 -18.40 -17.52 17.75
N HIS A 133 -19.27 -16.78 17.07
CA HIS A 133 -20.13 -15.68 17.54
C HIS A 133 -19.48 -14.52 18.32
N LEU A 134 -19.46 -13.33 17.72
CA LEU A 134 -19.26 -12.06 18.43
C LEU A 134 -20.60 -11.50 18.91
N ARG A 135 -20.68 -11.01 20.16
CA ARG A 135 -21.76 -10.11 20.60
C ARG A 135 -21.21 -8.70 20.68
N VAL A 136 -21.62 -7.84 19.75
CA VAL A 136 -21.39 -6.40 19.84
C VAL A 136 -22.59 -5.80 20.58
N ALA A 137 -22.42 -5.49 21.86
CA ALA A 137 -23.40 -4.73 22.63
C ALA A 137 -22.74 -3.42 23.10
N GLY A 138 -23.36 -2.27 22.79
CA GLY A 138 -22.91 -0.97 23.28
C GLY A 138 -21.56 -0.47 22.73
N GLY A 139 -21.17 -0.87 21.51
CA GLY A 139 -19.89 -0.46 20.90
C GLY A 139 -18.66 -1.15 21.48
N VAL A 140 -18.85 -2.10 22.41
CA VAL A 140 -17.78 -2.94 22.97
C VAL A 140 -17.97 -4.36 22.44
N ALA A 141 -17.04 -4.80 21.61
CA ALA A 141 -16.96 -6.17 21.13
C ALA A 141 -16.39 -7.05 22.27
N MET A 142 -17.26 -7.70 23.03
CA MET A 142 -16.84 -8.74 23.99
C MET A 142 -16.76 -10.08 23.27
N LEU A 143 -15.56 -10.62 23.20
CA LEU A 143 -15.20 -11.82 22.43
C LEU A 143 -15.27 -13.08 23.31
N THR A 144 -16.10 -14.06 22.95
CA THR A 144 -16.00 -15.45 23.42
C THR A 144 -15.57 -16.30 22.22
N LEU A 145 -14.40 -16.96 22.25
CA LEU A 145 -13.72 -17.44 21.03
C LEU A 145 -13.26 -18.91 21.11
N ALA A 146 -13.32 -19.61 19.97
CA ALA A 146 -13.02 -21.05 19.86
C ALA A 146 -11.53 -21.40 19.61
N LYS A 147 -10.68 -20.49 19.09
CA LYS A 147 -9.21 -20.66 19.01
C LYS A 147 -8.48 -19.32 19.07
N ASP A 148 -7.80 -19.04 20.17
CA ASP A 148 -7.10 -17.79 20.48
C ASP A 148 -5.58 -17.84 20.23
N ASN A 149 -5.09 -18.89 19.57
CA ASN A 149 -3.67 -19.22 19.47
C ASN A 149 -3.13 -19.36 18.03
N ALA A 150 -3.88 -18.92 17.01
CA ALA A 150 -3.53 -19.14 15.60
C ALA A 150 -2.17 -18.55 15.18
N PHE A 151 -1.71 -17.50 15.87
CA PHE A 151 -0.44 -16.84 15.59
C PHE A 151 0.66 -17.15 16.61
N ASP A 152 0.39 -17.94 17.64
CA ASP A 152 1.31 -18.14 18.78
C ASP A 152 2.68 -18.70 18.35
N GLU A 153 2.70 -19.66 17.43
CA GLU A 153 3.96 -20.19 16.88
C GLU A 153 4.65 -19.18 15.96
N ALA A 154 3.87 -18.40 15.20
CA ALA A 154 4.40 -17.48 14.22
C ALA A 154 5.14 -16.30 14.87
N VAL A 155 4.66 -15.83 16.03
CA VAL A 155 5.24 -14.68 16.75
C VAL A 155 6.53 -15.00 17.51
N LYS A 156 6.85 -16.28 17.77
CA LYS A 156 8.02 -16.62 18.61
C LYS A 156 9.33 -16.06 18.05
N GLY A 157 10.03 -15.28 18.87
CA GLY A 157 11.35 -14.73 18.57
C GLY A 157 11.36 -13.59 17.55
N VAL A 158 10.21 -13.00 17.19
CA VAL A 158 10.15 -11.85 16.28
C VAL A 158 10.23 -10.54 17.07
N ASP A 159 10.83 -9.52 16.47
CA ASP A 159 11.00 -8.20 17.11
C ASP A 159 9.90 -7.21 16.71
N ALA A 160 9.24 -7.47 15.57
CA ALA A 160 8.15 -6.64 15.09
C ALA A 160 7.17 -7.42 14.20
N ILE A 161 5.95 -6.91 14.07
CA ILE A 161 4.88 -7.57 13.33
C ILE A 161 4.22 -6.58 12.37
N ILE A 162 4.01 -7.00 11.13
CA ILE A 162 3.11 -6.35 10.18
C ILE A 162 1.91 -7.27 9.96
N HIS A 163 0.77 -6.91 10.55
CA HIS A 163 -0.46 -7.67 10.43
C HIS A 163 -1.25 -7.24 9.18
N MET A 164 -1.23 -8.08 8.14
CA MET A 164 -1.94 -7.87 6.88
C MET A 164 -2.95 -8.98 6.56
N ALA A 165 -2.99 -10.04 7.38
CA ALA A 165 -3.91 -11.15 7.23
C ALA A 165 -5.34 -10.75 7.61
N SER A 166 -6.07 -10.24 6.64
CA SER A 166 -7.51 -9.98 6.74
C SER A 166 -8.20 -10.74 5.61
N PRO A 167 -9.08 -11.72 5.92
CA PRO A 167 -9.85 -12.38 4.88
C PRO A 167 -10.79 -11.38 4.21
N PHE A 168 -10.59 -11.14 2.92
CA PHE A 168 -11.45 -10.31 2.09
C PHE A 168 -12.06 -11.18 0.99
N HIS A 169 -13.37 -11.40 1.06
CA HIS A 169 -14.15 -12.02 -0.01
C HIS A 169 -15.59 -11.54 0.04
N TRP A 170 -16.24 -11.50 -1.12
CA TRP A 170 -17.68 -11.18 -1.21
C TRP A 170 -18.58 -12.40 -0.98
N ASN A 171 -18.01 -13.56 -0.63
CA ASN A 171 -18.78 -14.76 -0.29
C ASN A 171 -19.18 -14.74 1.20
N VAL A 172 -20.09 -13.84 1.57
CA VAL A 172 -20.64 -13.69 2.92
C VAL A 172 -22.14 -13.48 2.85
N GLU A 173 -22.87 -13.92 3.88
CA GLU A 173 -24.32 -13.91 3.92
C GLU A 173 -24.88 -12.77 4.77
N LYS A 174 -24.14 -12.32 5.78
CA LYS A 174 -24.57 -11.27 6.72
C LYS A 174 -23.40 -10.35 7.12
N PRO A 175 -23.69 -9.13 7.64
CA PRO A 175 -22.64 -8.19 8.05
C PRO A 175 -21.66 -8.75 9.09
N SER A 176 -22.13 -9.60 10.01
CA SER A 176 -21.27 -10.18 11.05
C SER A 176 -20.20 -11.12 10.49
N ASP A 177 -20.41 -11.74 9.33
CA ASP A 177 -19.38 -12.58 8.70
C ASP A 177 -18.14 -11.74 8.33
N PHE A 178 -18.34 -10.49 7.91
CA PHE A 178 -17.24 -9.54 7.70
C PHE A 178 -16.68 -9.00 9.02
N ILE A 179 -17.56 -8.49 9.88
CA ILE A 179 -17.17 -7.76 11.10
C ILE A 179 -16.45 -8.68 12.08
N ASP A 180 -17.02 -9.84 12.39
CA ASP A 180 -16.49 -10.75 13.40
C ASP A 180 -15.12 -11.26 12.98
N SER A 181 -14.96 -11.63 11.70
CA SER A 181 -13.68 -12.11 11.17
C SER A 181 -12.60 -11.03 11.19
N ALA A 182 -12.93 -9.80 10.76
CA ALA A 182 -11.96 -8.70 10.72
C ALA A 182 -11.52 -8.28 12.13
N VAL A 183 -12.46 -8.15 13.07
CA VAL A 183 -12.18 -7.78 14.47
C VAL A 183 -11.39 -8.89 15.15
N ALA A 184 -11.85 -10.14 15.07
CA ALA A 184 -11.17 -11.27 15.72
C ALA A 184 -9.75 -11.46 15.19
N GLY A 185 -9.56 -11.46 13.86
CA GLY A 185 -8.24 -11.63 13.26
C GLY A 185 -7.22 -10.58 13.71
N THR A 186 -7.68 -9.32 13.83
CA THR A 186 -6.84 -8.21 14.30
C THR A 186 -6.50 -8.36 15.79
N VAL A 187 -7.50 -8.60 16.64
CA VAL A 187 -7.30 -8.76 18.09
C VAL A 187 -6.44 -9.99 18.41
N TRP A 188 -6.60 -11.10 17.68
CA TRP A 188 -5.76 -12.28 17.85
C TRP A 188 -4.30 -12.02 17.55
N ALA A 189 -4.00 -11.27 16.49
CA ALA A 189 -2.63 -10.91 16.17
C ALA A 189 -2.01 -10.06 17.28
N LEU A 190 -2.76 -9.13 17.86
CA LEU A 190 -2.29 -8.30 18.98
C LEU A 190 -2.11 -9.12 20.27
N LYS A 191 -3.05 -10.03 20.59
CA LYS A 191 -2.92 -10.96 21.72
C LYS A 191 -1.71 -11.87 21.58
N ALA A 192 -1.46 -12.40 20.39
CA ALA A 192 -0.27 -13.21 20.12
C ALA A 192 1.01 -12.37 20.24
N ALA A 193 1.00 -11.14 19.72
CA ALA A 193 2.11 -10.20 19.88
C ALA A 193 2.47 -9.97 21.35
N SER A 194 1.47 -9.84 22.23
CA SER A 194 1.67 -9.64 23.67
C SER A 194 2.27 -10.85 24.39
N LYS A 195 2.24 -12.04 23.78
CA LYS A 195 2.92 -13.24 24.29
C LYS A 195 4.41 -13.26 23.95
N GLU A 196 4.89 -12.39 23.06
CA GLU A 196 6.31 -12.28 22.68
C GLU A 196 6.90 -10.94 23.19
N PRO A 197 7.63 -10.94 24.32
CA PRO A 197 8.19 -9.72 24.92
C PRO A 197 9.19 -8.97 24.04
N LYS A 198 9.74 -9.63 23.02
CA LYS A 198 10.62 -8.97 22.03
C LYS A 198 9.88 -8.01 21.13
N VAL A 199 8.60 -8.24 20.84
CA VAL A 199 7.83 -7.37 19.94
C VAL A 199 7.84 -5.93 20.45
N LYS A 200 8.34 -5.01 19.62
CA LYS A 200 8.43 -3.57 19.90
C LYS A 200 7.38 -2.74 19.18
N ARG A 201 6.91 -3.25 18.04
CA ARG A 201 5.90 -2.57 17.22
C ARG A 201 5.03 -3.55 16.46
N VAL A 202 3.74 -3.24 16.41
CA VAL A 202 2.80 -3.87 15.49
C VAL A 202 2.30 -2.83 14.49
N VAL A 203 2.41 -3.11 13.20
CA VAL A 203 1.81 -2.32 12.12
C VAL A 203 0.62 -3.08 11.55
N VAL A 204 -0.57 -2.48 11.55
CA VAL A 204 -1.81 -3.11 11.04
C VAL A 204 -2.22 -2.48 9.71
N THR A 205 -2.50 -3.32 8.72
CA THR A 205 -3.15 -2.86 7.47
C THR A 205 -4.65 -2.63 7.70
N SER A 206 -5.00 -1.37 7.95
CA SER A 206 -6.39 -0.92 7.95
C SER A 206 -6.85 -0.61 6.51
N SER A 207 -7.70 0.39 6.30
CA SER A 207 -8.14 0.86 4.98
C SER A 207 -8.67 2.27 5.10
N TYR A 208 -8.63 3.04 4.00
CA TYR A 208 -9.42 4.25 3.88
C TYR A 208 -10.92 4.02 4.10
N ALA A 209 -11.41 2.76 3.96
CA ALA A 209 -12.76 2.38 4.34
C ALA A 209 -13.09 2.63 5.82
N SER A 210 -12.09 2.66 6.73
CA SER A 210 -12.30 3.03 8.14
C SER A 210 -12.43 4.53 8.38
N ILE A 211 -12.24 5.35 7.34
CA ILE A 211 -12.19 6.82 7.36
C ILE A 211 -13.33 7.41 6.51
N LEU A 212 -13.55 6.85 5.31
CA LEU A 212 -14.44 7.40 4.28
C LEU A 212 -15.92 7.34 4.66
N GLU A 213 -16.56 8.50 4.76
CA GLU A 213 -18.02 8.64 4.80
C GLU A 213 -18.56 9.13 3.45
N ASN A 214 -19.79 8.77 3.11
CA ASN A 214 -20.49 9.35 1.97
C ASN A 214 -20.83 10.81 2.32
N ARG A 215 -20.35 11.77 1.52
CA ARG A 215 -20.58 13.21 1.68
C ARG A 215 -21.22 13.75 0.40
N GLU A 216 -22.23 14.58 0.57
CA GLU A 216 -22.91 15.27 -0.53
C GLU A 216 -22.77 16.80 -0.38
N PRO A 217 -22.46 17.53 -1.46
CA PRO A 217 -22.11 17.00 -2.79
C PRO A 217 -20.72 16.31 -2.78
N LEU A 218 -20.47 15.38 -3.70
CA LEU A 218 -19.14 14.80 -3.89
C LEU A 218 -18.08 15.89 -4.16
N GLY A 219 -16.89 15.74 -3.56
CA GLY A 219 -15.81 16.73 -3.67
C GLY A 219 -15.90 17.88 -2.67
N SER A 220 -16.91 17.89 -1.80
CA SER A 220 -17.08 18.92 -0.76
C SER A 220 -16.19 18.74 0.47
N HIS A 221 -15.56 17.57 0.64
CA HIS A 221 -14.87 17.22 1.87
C HIS A 221 -13.44 16.75 1.66
N THR A 222 -12.57 17.10 2.61
CA THR A 222 -11.21 16.56 2.73
C THR A 222 -11.11 15.76 4.03
N PHE A 223 -10.92 14.45 3.89
CA PHE A 223 -10.66 13.54 4.98
C PHE A 223 -9.18 13.58 5.39
N THR A 224 -8.91 13.21 6.63
CA THR A 224 -7.59 13.08 7.25
C THR A 224 -7.53 11.80 8.08
N GLU A 225 -6.37 11.47 8.66
CA GLU A 225 -6.26 10.28 9.53
C GLU A 225 -6.98 10.43 10.88
N LYS A 226 -7.57 11.59 11.18
CA LYS A 226 -8.38 11.82 12.38
C LYS A 226 -9.82 11.34 12.20
N ASP A 227 -10.28 11.21 10.96
CA ASP A 227 -11.65 10.85 10.66
C ASP A 227 -11.90 9.35 10.86
N TRP A 228 -13.16 9.03 11.15
CA TRP A 228 -13.64 7.67 11.36
C TRP A 228 -14.99 7.50 10.67
N ASN A 229 -15.18 6.37 10.01
CA ASN A 229 -16.40 6.04 9.31
C ASN A 229 -17.47 5.50 10.27
N GLN A 230 -18.12 6.41 11.01
CA GLN A 230 -19.22 6.08 11.90
C GLN A 230 -20.48 5.76 11.11
N GLN A 231 -20.70 6.48 9.99
CA GLN A 231 -21.84 6.28 9.10
C GLN A 231 -22.06 4.80 8.71
N SER A 232 -21.01 4.06 8.36
CA SER A 232 -21.16 2.66 7.95
C SER A 232 -21.52 1.73 9.11
N ILE A 233 -21.07 2.06 10.33
CA ILE A 233 -21.45 1.30 11.53
C ILE A 233 -22.94 1.51 11.80
N ASP A 234 -23.40 2.77 11.76
CA ASP A 234 -24.79 3.12 12.02
C ASP A 234 -25.72 2.49 10.97
N GLU A 235 -25.38 2.58 9.67
CA GLU A 235 -26.13 1.94 8.59
C GLU A 235 -26.29 0.42 8.80
N VAL A 236 -25.21 -0.26 9.20
CA VAL A 236 -25.25 -1.71 9.48
C VAL A 236 -26.09 -2.01 10.73
N ASN A 237 -26.01 -1.19 11.77
CA ASN A 237 -26.79 -1.38 12.98
C ASN A 237 -28.29 -1.17 12.74
N GLU A 238 -28.65 -0.17 11.92
CA GLU A 238 -30.03 0.18 11.61
C GLU A 238 -30.68 -0.80 10.62
N LYS A 239 -29.95 -1.17 9.55
CA LYS A 239 -30.51 -1.95 8.44
C LYS A 239 -30.10 -3.43 8.43
N GLY A 240 -29.11 -3.82 9.21
CA GLY A 240 -28.64 -5.20 9.27
C GLY A 240 -28.26 -5.77 7.90
N VAL A 241 -28.90 -6.87 7.51
CA VAL A 241 -28.70 -7.54 6.21
C VAL A 241 -29.23 -6.74 5.02
N ASP A 242 -30.02 -5.69 5.25
CA ASP A 242 -30.52 -4.83 4.18
C ASP A 242 -29.58 -3.63 3.91
N ALA A 243 -28.58 -3.41 4.75
CA ALA A 243 -27.55 -2.41 4.50
C ALA A 243 -26.78 -2.75 3.20
N TRP A 244 -26.37 -1.73 2.44
CA TRP A 244 -25.55 -1.95 1.26
C TRP A 244 -24.25 -2.69 1.63
N ARG A 245 -23.89 -3.74 0.87
CA ARG A 245 -22.77 -4.64 1.23
C ARG A 245 -21.43 -3.94 1.42
N MET A 246 -21.20 -2.80 0.77
CA MET A 246 -20.00 -1.99 1.01
C MET A 246 -19.99 -1.36 2.41
N HIS A 247 -21.14 -1.05 3.00
CA HIS A 247 -21.21 -0.63 4.41
C HIS A 247 -20.84 -1.78 5.35
N TRP A 248 -21.12 -3.05 5.02
CA TRP A 248 -20.65 -4.19 5.81
C TRP A 248 -19.12 -4.25 5.83
N TYR A 249 -18.50 -4.15 4.65
CA TYR A 249 -17.04 -4.11 4.52
C TYR A 249 -16.44 -2.90 5.25
N ARG A 250 -16.99 -1.70 5.02
CA ARG A 250 -16.52 -0.46 5.67
C ARG A 250 -16.62 -0.54 7.19
N ALA A 251 -17.77 -0.97 7.73
CA ALA A 251 -17.96 -1.18 9.16
C ALA A 251 -16.95 -2.18 9.72
N SER A 252 -16.69 -3.30 9.02
CA SER A 252 -15.69 -4.29 9.45
C SER A 252 -14.29 -3.70 9.59
N LYS A 253 -13.85 -2.86 8.64
CA LYS A 253 -12.54 -2.22 8.69
C LYS A 253 -12.48 -1.14 9.78
N THR A 254 -13.55 -0.36 9.95
CA THR A 254 -13.66 0.62 11.05
C THR A 254 -13.58 -0.06 12.42
N LEU A 255 -14.39 -1.09 12.64
CA LEU A 255 -14.47 -1.79 13.93
C LEU A 255 -13.19 -2.57 14.24
N ALA A 256 -12.56 -3.21 13.25
CA ALA A 256 -11.28 -3.90 13.44
C ALA A 256 -10.16 -2.94 13.84
N GLU A 257 -10.08 -1.76 13.19
CA GLU A 257 -9.07 -0.77 13.55
C GLU A 257 -9.34 -0.14 14.93
N ARG A 258 -10.61 0.17 15.25
CA ARG A 258 -10.97 0.64 16.60
C ARG A 258 -10.63 -0.39 17.68
N ALA A 259 -10.89 -1.67 17.41
CA ALA A 259 -10.54 -2.74 18.33
C ALA A 259 -9.01 -2.84 18.54
N ALA A 260 -8.21 -2.59 17.50
CA ALA A 260 -6.76 -2.55 17.62
C ALA A 260 -6.30 -1.41 18.55
N TRP A 261 -6.79 -0.19 18.34
CA TRP A 261 -6.45 0.96 19.20
C TRP A 261 -6.93 0.76 20.64
N LYS A 262 -8.16 0.24 20.82
CA LYS A 262 -8.72 -0.07 22.13
C LYS A 262 -7.88 -1.12 22.87
N TYR A 263 -7.37 -2.14 22.18
CA TYR A 263 -6.47 -3.13 22.78
C TYR A 263 -5.21 -2.48 23.36
N ILE A 264 -4.60 -1.53 22.66
CA ILE A 264 -3.41 -0.80 23.16
C ILE A 264 -3.76 0.03 24.41
N GLU A 265 -4.92 0.69 24.41
CA GLU A 265 -5.40 1.50 25.54
C GLU A 265 -5.69 0.66 26.79
N ASP A 266 -6.40 -0.46 26.61
CA ASP A 266 -6.86 -1.31 27.69
C ASP A 266 -5.73 -2.18 28.27
N GLU A 267 -4.97 -2.86 27.39
CA GLU A 267 -4.00 -3.88 27.79
C GLU A 267 -2.59 -3.34 27.99
N LYS A 268 -2.29 -2.15 27.42
CA LYS A 268 -0.99 -1.46 27.53
C LYS A 268 0.21 -2.40 27.30
N PRO A 269 0.27 -3.08 26.14
CA PRO A 269 1.34 -4.03 25.84
C PRO A 269 2.70 -3.33 25.71
N THR A 270 3.77 -4.11 25.65
CA THR A 270 5.15 -3.60 25.52
C THR A 270 5.48 -2.98 24.17
N PHE A 271 4.61 -3.16 23.17
CA PHE A 271 4.75 -2.62 21.82
C PHE A 271 3.81 -1.45 21.58
N ASP A 272 4.21 -0.56 20.67
CA ASP A 272 3.30 0.44 20.12
C ASP A 272 2.56 -0.08 18.86
N LEU A 273 1.56 0.69 18.42
CA LEU A 273 0.74 0.39 17.26
C LEU A 273 0.87 1.46 16.20
N VAL A 274 0.89 1.03 14.93
CA VAL A 274 0.75 1.89 13.76
C VAL A 274 -0.34 1.32 12.86
N THR A 275 -1.19 2.16 12.28
CA THR A 275 -2.15 1.71 11.25
C THR A 275 -1.89 2.41 9.93
N ILE A 276 -1.92 1.63 8.85
CA ILE A 276 -1.83 2.14 7.48
C ILE A 276 -3.20 2.00 6.82
N CYS A 277 -3.75 3.10 6.30
CA CYS A 277 -5.10 3.19 5.76
C CYS A 277 -5.07 3.42 4.23
N PRO A 278 -4.76 2.39 3.42
CA PRO A 278 -4.73 2.54 1.98
C PRO A 278 -6.14 2.66 1.38
N PRO A 279 -6.33 3.49 0.33
CA PRO A 279 -7.54 3.57 -0.47
C PRO A 279 -7.53 2.47 -1.54
N TYR A 280 -7.92 2.77 -2.78
CA TYR A 280 -7.89 1.78 -3.85
C TYR A 280 -6.44 1.51 -4.27
N VAL A 281 -5.99 0.26 -4.15
CA VAL A 281 -4.59 -0.13 -4.38
C VAL A 281 -4.45 -0.79 -5.74
N LEU A 282 -3.64 -0.17 -6.61
CA LEU A 282 -3.22 -0.72 -7.91
C LEU A 282 -1.70 -0.71 -8.03
N GLY A 283 -1.16 -1.30 -9.09
CA GLY A 283 0.28 -1.41 -9.31
C GLY A 283 0.73 -2.81 -9.72
N PRO A 284 2.04 -3.00 -9.93
CA PRO A 284 2.59 -4.27 -10.37
C PRO A 284 2.33 -5.39 -9.37
N ILE A 285 1.99 -6.58 -9.86
CA ILE A 285 1.82 -7.76 -9.03
C ILE A 285 3.14 -8.54 -8.94
N ILE A 286 3.50 -9.01 -7.75
CA ILE A 286 4.62 -9.95 -7.52
C ILE A 286 4.20 -11.21 -6.75
N HIS A 287 2.97 -11.25 -6.23
CA HIS A 287 2.39 -12.43 -5.61
C HIS A 287 2.01 -13.50 -6.64
N GLU A 288 1.78 -14.73 -6.16
CA GLU A 288 1.36 -15.85 -7.00
C GLU A 288 -0.02 -15.56 -7.59
N ALA A 289 -0.09 -15.55 -8.91
CA ALA A 289 -1.35 -15.51 -9.66
C ALA A 289 -1.26 -16.56 -10.76
N ALA A 290 -1.63 -17.79 -10.45
CA ALA A 290 -1.52 -18.94 -11.36
C ALA A 290 -2.48 -18.84 -12.55
N SER A 291 -3.54 -18.06 -12.42
CA SER A 291 -4.52 -17.76 -13.46
C SER A 291 -5.18 -16.38 -13.23
N PRO A 292 -5.90 -15.82 -14.23
CA PRO A 292 -6.67 -14.59 -14.04
C PRO A 292 -7.65 -14.64 -12.86
N GLU A 293 -8.26 -15.80 -12.61
CA GLU A 293 -9.24 -16.02 -11.53
C GLU A 293 -8.62 -15.94 -10.14
N SER A 294 -7.29 -16.07 -10.05
CA SER A 294 -6.53 -15.96 -8.79
C SER A 294 -6.05 -14.54 -8.48
N LEU A 295 -6.31 -13.57 -9.36
CA LEU A 295 -5.98 -12.16 -9.13
C LEU A 295 -6.79 -11.58 -7.96
N ASN A 296 -6.16 -10.69 -7.19
CA ASN A 296 -6.90 -9.94 -6.17
C ASN A 296 -7.90 -8.97 -6.82
N THR A 297 -8.95 -8.59 -6.09
CA THR A 297 -10.11 -7.85 -6.64
C THR A 297 -9.75 -6.59 -7.44
N SER A 298 -8.80 -5.77 -6.98
CA SER A 298 -8.45 -4.53 -7.69
C SER A 298 -7.73 -4.80 -9.02
N VAL A 299 -6.80 -5.74 -9.03
CA VAL A 299 -6.05 -6.12 -10.24
C VAL A 299 -6.91 -6.96 -11.18
N ALA A 300 -7.80 -7.82 -10.65
CA ALA A 300 -8.80 -8.53 -11.44
C ALA A 300 -9.74 -7.57 -12.17
N ASN A 301 -10.19 -6.51 -11.48
CA ASN A 301 -11.00 -5.47 -12.11
C ASN A 301 -10.24 -4.77 -13.24
N TRP A 302 -8.97 -4.41 -13.02
CA TRP A 302 -8.12 -3.84 -14.10
C TRP A 302 -7.95 -4.80 -15.27
N TYR A 303 -7.64 -6.07 -15.01
CA TYR A 303 -7.49 -7.10 -16.04
C TYR A 303 -8.78 -7.33 -16.85
N ALA A 304 -9.96 -7.16 -16.23
CA ALA A 304 -11.24 -7.25 -16.93
C ALA A 304 -11.38 -6.18 -18.03
N PHE A 305 -10.82 -4.97 -17.85
CA PHE A 305 -10.75 -3.96 -18.92
C PHE A 305 -9.75 -4.33 -20.01
N LEU A 306 -8.59 -4.90 -19.67
CA LEU A 306 -7.59 -5.35 -20.64
C LEU A 306 -8.08 -6.52 -21.52
N SER A 307 -8.87 -7.41 -20.92
CA SER A 307 -9.38 -8.63 -21.57
C SER A 307 -10.73 -8.45 -22.29
N GLY A 308 -11.30 -7.24 -22.26
CA GLY A 308 -12.57 -6.91 -22.92
C GLY A 308 -13.81 -7.48 -22.22
N GLN A 309 -13.72 -7.79 -20.93
CA GLN A 309 -14.86 -8.20 -20.10
C GLN A 309 -15.66 -7.01 -19.55
N LYS A 310 -15.13 -5.79 -19.73
CA LYS A 310 -15.75 -4.53 -19.35
C LYS A 310 -16.07 -3.68 -20.57
N THR A 311 -16.92 -2.69 -20.37
CA THR A 311 -17.40 -1.75 -21.39
C THR A 311 -16.81 -0.36 -21.21
N THR A 312 -17.05 0.52 -22.19
CA THR A 312 -16.70 1.94 -22.09
C THR A 312 -17.45 2.61 -20.93
N GLU A 313 -18.69 2.22 -20.69
CA GLU A 313 -19.55 2.73 -19.63
C GLU A 313 -19.00 2.36 -18.25
N ASP A 314 -18.41 1.16 -18.11
CA ASP A 314 -17.77 0.73 -16.87
C ASP A 314 -16.56 1.59 -16.49
N ALA A 315 -15.87 2.22 -17.45
CA ALA A 315 -14.60 2.93 -17.19
C ALA A 315 -14.73 4.16 -16.29
N VAL A 316 -15.95 4.60 -15.97
CA VAL A 316 -16.20 5.68 -15.01
C VAL A 316 -16.04 5.22 -13.55
N ALA A 317 -16.00 3.91 -13.29
CA ALA A 317 -15.91 3.33 -11.96
C ALA A 317 -14.97 2.11 -11.90
N PRO A 318 -14.35 1.78 -10.75
CA PRO A 318 -14.31 2.57 -9.53
C PRO A 318 -13.70 3.96 -9.73
N ALA A 319 -14.17 4.91 -8.92
CA ALA A 319 -13.65 6.27 -8.82
C ALA A 319 -13.35 6.58 -7.35
N GLY A 320 -12.44 7.51 -7.11
CA GLY A 320 -12.07 7.91 -5.75
C GLY A 320 -10.60 8.19 -5.65
N ILE A 321 -9.96 7.70 -4.58
CA ILE A 321 -8.54 7.91 -4.30
C ILE A 321 -7.74 6.66 -4.64
N LEU A 322 -6.65 6.85 -5.36
CA LEU A 322 -5.70 5.82 -5.76
C LEU A 322 -4.46 5.84 -4.86
N CYS A 323 -3.83 4.67 -4.72
CA CYS A 323 -2.44 4.57 -4.33
C CYS A 323 -1.75 3.40 -5.05
N ASP A 324 -0.43 3.49 -5.21
CA ASP A 324 0.40 2.40 -5.72
C ASP A 324 0.70 1.40 -4.60
N VAL A 325 0.64 0.10 -4.90
CA VAL A 325 0.95 -0.99 -3.97
C VAL A 325 2.34 -0.87 -3.35
N ARG A 326 3.31 -0.34 -4.10
CA ARG A 326 4.68 -0.12 -3.63
C ARG A 326 4.75 1.02 -2.63
N ASP A 327 3.96 2.08 -2.81
CA ASP A 327 3.86 3.16 -1.81
C ASP A 327 3.25 2.63 -0.53
N VAL A 328 2.19 1.84 -0.63
CA VAL A 328 1.56 1.21 0.54
C VAL A 328 2.56 0.29 1.26
N ALA A 329 3.31 -0.53 0.54
CA ALA A 329 4.36 -1.38 1.11
C ALA A 329 5.45 -0.56 1.81
N ARG A 330 5.92 0.54 1.18
CA ARG A 330 6.87 1.48 1.80
C ARG A 330 6.32 2.10 3.08
N CYS A 331 5.03 2.48 3.11
CA CYS A 331 4.39 2.99 4.31
C CYS A 331 4.40 1.95 5.44
N HIS A 332 4.18 0.67 5.15
CA HIS A 332 4.26 -0.39 6.16
C HIS A 332 5.69 -0.57 6.69
N VAL A 333 6.69 -0.65 5.80
CA VAL A 333 8.10 -0.78 6.20
C VAL A 333 8.55 0.41 7.03
N LYS A 334 8.28 1.64 6.56
CA LYS A 334 8.67 2.86 7.28
C LYS A 334 7.87 3.06 8.56
N GLY A 335 6.59 2.70 8.57
CA GLY A 335 5.78 2.67 9.79
C GLY A 335 6.33 1.69 10.83
N LEU A 336 6.96 0.61 10.39
CA LEU A 336 7.65 -0.34 11.26
C LEU A 336 8.94 0.26 11.84
N VAL A 337 9.81 0.83 10.99
CA VAL A 337 11.19 1.17 11.39
C VAL A 337 11.38 2.55 11.98
N LEU A 338 10.54 3.54 11.63
CA LEU A 338 10.73 4.93 12.06
C LEU A 338 10.14 5.16 13.47
N PRO A 339 10.93 5.61 14.47
CA PRO A 339 10.41 5.87 15.81
C PRO A 339 9.18 6.79 15.84
N GLU A 340 9.18 7.83 15.01
CA GLU A 340 8.15 8.86 14.91
C GLU A 340 6.80 8.33 14.38
N ALA A 341 6.79 7.12 13.82
CA ALA A 341 5.57 6.47 13.37
C ALA A 341 4.74 5.90 14.52
N GLY A 342 5.34 5.64 15.68
CA GLY A 342 4.69 5.00 16.82
C GLY A 342 3.43 5.71 17.28
N GLY A 343 2.34 4.97 17.49
CA GLY A 343 1.07 5.51 17.95
C GLY A 343 0.32 6.34 16.92
N GLN A 344 0.65 6.21 15.62
CA GLN A 344 0.02 7.00 14.55
C GLN A 344 -0.82 6.15 13.59
N ARG A 345 -1.83 6.82 13.02
CA ARG A 345 -2.57 6.39 11.83
C ARG A 345 -2.02 7.15 10.62
N PHE A 346 -1.79 6.46 9.50
CA PHE A 346 -1.27 7.03 8.25
C PHE A 346 -2.17 6.73 7.05
N GLY A 347 -2.52 7.76 6.29
CA GLY A 347 -3.08 7.62 4.95
C GLY A 347 -2.01 7.39 3.89
N VAL A 348 -2.41 6.79 2.76
CA VAL A 348 -1.56 6.68 1.56
C VAL A 348 -2.39 7.11 0.37
N SER A 349 -2.04 8.23 -0.28
CA SER A 349 -2.75 8.66 -1.49
C SER A 349 -1.77 9.22 -2.52
N THR A 350 -2.08 8.96 -3.79
CA THR A 350 -1.35 9.53 -4.93
C THR A 350 -2.21 10.60 -5.60
N ARG A 351 -3.46 10.27 -5.96
CA ARG A 351 -4.38 11.16 -6.67
C ARG A 351 -5.83 10.69 -6.62
N THR A 352 -6.74 11.54 -7.09
CA THR A 352 -8.07 11.12 -7.52
C THR A 352 -7.97 10.38 -8.86
N PHE A 353 -8.84 9.41 -9.09
CA PHE A 353 -8.85 8.63 -10.34
C PHE A 353 -10.26 8.18 -10.73
N THR A 354 -10.39 7.84 -12.01
CA THR A 354 -11.34 6.87 -12.54
C THR A 354 -10.56 5.77 -13.29
N ILE A 355 -11.20 4.65 -13.62
CA ILE A 355 -10.56 3.67 -14.51
C ILE A 355 -10.18 4.30 -15.85
N GLN A 356 -11.00 5.21 -16.40
CA GLN A 356 -10.69 5.93 -17.62
C GLN A 356 -9.35 6.65 -17.55
N THR A 357 -9.10 7.40 -16.48
CA THR A 357 -7.81 8.11 -16.36
C THR A 357 -6.61 7.18 -16.34
N LEU A 358 -6.77 5.93 -15.89
CA LEU A 358 -5.71 4.94 -15.93
C LEU A 358 -5.58 4.32 -17.32
N LEU A 359 -6.70 4.05 -18.01
CA LEU A 359 -6.69 3.54 -19.39
C LEU A 359 -5.98 4.51 -20.33
N ASP A 360 -6.19 5.82 -20.17
CA ASP A 360 -5.55 6.86 -20.97
C ASP A 360 -4.01 6.78 -20.94
N ASN A 361 -3.43 6.21 -19.88
CA ASN A 361 -1.98 6.03 -19.74
C ASN A 361 -1.42 4.82 -20.48
N ILE A 362 -2.26 3.88 -20.94
CA ILE A 362 -1.81 2.63 -21.58
C ILE A 362 -2.30 2.46 -23.02
N ILE A 363 -3.39 3.13 -23.41
CA ILE A 363 -4.03 2.94 -24.74
C ILE A 363 -3.19 3.42 -25.94
N THR A 364 -2.11 4.17 -25.68
CA THR A 364 -1.15 4.65 -26.67
C THR A 364 0.10 3.77 -26.76
N ASP A 365 0.32 2.83 -25.84
CA ASP A 365 1.45 1.90 -25.90
C ASP A 365 1.10 0.74 -26.85
N GLU A 366 1.69 0.74 -28.04
CA GLU A 366 1.45 -0.29 -29.06
C GLU A 366 1.80 -1.70 -28.59
N ARG A 367 2.78 -1.87 -27.69
CA ARG A 367 3.16 -3.18 -27.15
C ARG A 367 2.07 -3.72 -26.24
N ILE A 368 1.52 -2.86 -25.38
CA ILE A 368 0.39 -3.22 -24.50
C ILE A 368 -0.84 -3.54 -25.35
N MET A 369 -1.17 -2.68 -26.32
CA MET A 369 -2.33 -2.86 -27.17
C MET A 369 -2.22 -4.11 -28.07
N ALA A 370 -1.02 -4.48 -28.51
CA ALA A 370 -0.79 -5.73 -29.24
C ALA A 370 -0.99 -6.97 -28.35
N ALA A 371 -0.57 -6.91 -27.09
CA ALA A 371 -0.72 -8.04 -26.16
C ALA A 371 -2.14 -8.17 -25.59
N PHE A 372 -2.83 -7.05 -25.40
CA PHE A 372 -4.21 -6.96 -24.94
C PHE A 372 -5.09 -6.27 -26.01
N PRO A 373 -5.34 -6.91 -27.16
CA PRO A 373 -6.07 -6.30 -28.27
C PRO A 373 -7.54 -5.98 -27.97
N LYS A 374 -8.07 -6.56 -26.88
CA LYS A 374 -9.43 -6.32 -26.39
C LYS A 374 -9.51 -5.22 -25.33
N THR A 375 -8.41 -4.49 -25.09
CA THR A 375 -8.38 -3.41 -24.09
C THR A 375 -9.45 -2.38 -24.39
N VAL A 376 -10.31 -2.13 -23.41
CA VAL A 376 -11.31 -1.07 -23.47
C VAL A 376 -10.60 0.28 -23.58
N ARG A 377 -10.91 1.05 -24.63
CA ARG A 377 -10.38 2.42 -24.80
C ARG A 377 -11.15 3.45 -23.97
N GLY A 378 -12.43 3.16 -23.72
CA GLY A 378 -13.34 4.08 -23.04
C GLY A 378 -13.50 5.41 -23.79
N VAL A 379 -13.54 6.53 -23.07
CA VAL A 379 -13.59 7.89 -23.62
C VAL A 379 -12.33 8.66 -23.19
N PRO A 380 -11.27 8.69 -24.02
CA PRO A 380 -10.01 9.34 -23.65
C PRO A 380 -10.16 10.81 -23.31
N GLY A 381 -9.49 11.26 -22.25
CA GLY A 381 -9.56 12.64 -21.76
C GLY A 381 -10.83 12.98 -20.97
N LYS A 382 -11.68 11.99 -20.65
CA LYS A 382 -12.83 12.20 -19.80
C LYS A 382 -12.38 12.64 -18.40
N GLU A 383 -12.91 13.76 -17.94
CA GLU A 383 -12.55 14.33 -16.64
C GLU A 383 -12.95 13.40 -15.48
N VAL A 384 -12.15 13.44 -14.41
CA VAL A 384 -12.49 12.80 -13.14
C VAL A 384 -13.62 13.60 -12.50
N PRO A 385 -14.80 13.00 -12.22
CA PRO A 385 -15.85 13.70 -11.51
C PRO A 385 -15.34 14.11 -10.12
N PRO A 386 -15.82 15.22 -9.53
CA PRO A 386 -15.39 15.67 -8.21
C PRO A 386 -15.37 14.53 -7.19
N GLN A 387 -14.25 14.34 -6.50
CA GLN A 387 -14.07 13.32 -5.46
C GLN A 387 -13.72 14.00 -4.15
N ASN A 388 -14.25 13.47 -3.04
CA ASN A 388 -13.75 13.87 -1.71
C ASN A 388 -12.26 13.52 -1.62
N TRP A 389 -11.46 14.43 -1.09
CA TRP A 389 -10.02 14.26 -1.00
C TRP A 389 -9.63 13.52 0.27
N PHE A 390 -8.49 12.82 0.24
CA PHE A 390 -7.85 12.24 1.42
C PHE A 390 -6.45 12.86 1.59
N ASP A 391 -6.32 13.80 2.51
CA ASP A 391 -5.06 14.44 2.85
C ASP A 391 -4.15 13.44 3.57
N CYS A 392 -3.13 12.97 2.84
CA CYS A 392 -2.10 12.07 3.34
C CYS A 392 -0.77 12.81 3.59
N SER A 393 -0.78 14.13 3.77
CA SER A 393 0.43 14.93 3.99
C SER A 393 1.26 14.46 5.20
N LYS A 394 0.63 13.79 6.17
CA LYS A 394 1.34 13.18 7.30
C LYS A 394 2.29 12.08 6.85
N SER A 395 1.87 11.15 5.99
CA SER A 395 2.77 10.08 5.51
C SER A 395 3.87 10.62 4.60
N LEU A 396 3.59 11.67 3.82
CA LEU A 396 4.61 12.37 3.04
C LEU A 396 5.71 12.99 3.93
N LYS A 397 5.33 13.55 5.07
CA LYS A 397 6.26 14.24 6.00
C LYS A 397 6.96 13.29 6.95
N VAL A 398 6.19 12.50 7.70
CA VAL A 398 6.72 11.64 8.78
C VAL A 398 7.38 10.39 8.21
N LEU A 399 6.75 9.75 7.23
CA LEU A 399 7.31 8.55 6.59
C LEU A 399 8.17 8.90 5.36
N ASN A 400 8.30 10.17 4.97
CA ASN A 400 9.03 10.57 3.76
C ASN A 400 8.64 9.71 2.54
N ILE A 401 7.33 9.57 2.31
CA ILE A 401 6.79 8.81 1.18
C ILE A 401 6.75 9.72 -0.04
N GLN A 402 7.25 9.20 -1.15
CA GLN A 402 7.18 9.85 -2.45
C GLN A 402 6.13 9.12 -3.27
N PRO A 403 4.94 9.71 -3.50
CA PRO A 403 3.85 9.04 -4.19
C PRO A 403 4.25 8.69 -5.62
N THR A 404 3.97 7.46 -6.02
CA THR A 404 4.14 7.00 -7.39
C THR A 404 3.07 7.64 -8.27
N HIS A 405 3.49 8.20 -9.40
CA HIS A 405 2.57 8.80 -10.35
C HIS A 405 1.61 7.74 -10.95
N GLU A 406 0.34 8.09 -11.14
CA GLU A 406 -0.71 7.19 -11.59
C GLU A 406 -0.41 6.50 -12.93
N SER A 407 0.28 7.21 -13.83
CA SER A 407 0.71 6.65 -15.12
C SER A 407 1.68 5.48 -14.92
N LYS A 408 2.65 5.63 -14.01
CA LYS A 408 3.61 4.58 -13.69
C LYS A 408 2.92 3.40 -13.01
N THR A 409 1.94 3.65 -12.15
CA THR A 409 1.11 2.60 -11.55
C THR A 409 0.34 1.81 -12.61
N ALA A 410 -0.31 2.48 -13.57
CA ALA A 410 -1.07 1.84 -14.64
C ALA A 410 -0.17 1.03 -15.60
N ILE A 411 0.95 1.62 -16.02
CA ILE A 411 1.92 0.98 -16.92
C ILE A 411 2.56 -0.23 -16.25
N ASP A 412 3.20 -0.06 -15.09
CA ASP A 412 3.91 -1.16 -14.41
C ASP A 412 2.94 -2.30 -14.01
N MET A 413 1.71 -1.97 -13.63
CA MET A 413 0.65 -2.96 -13.39
C MET A 413 0.37 -3.79 -14.64
N THR A 414 0.19 -3.13 -15.77
CA THR A 414 -0.14 -3.77 -17.04
C THR A 414 1.04 -4.60 -17.57
N GLU A 415 2.26 -4.11 -17.44
CA GLU A 415 3.46 -4.87 -17.79
C GLU A 415 3.61 -6.12 -16.91
N SER A 416 3.32 -6.03 -15.61
CA SER A 416 3.36 -7.21 -14.72
C SER A 416 2.30 -8.27 -15.04
N LEU A 417 1.17 -7.85 -15.64
CA LEU A 417 0.13 -8.75 -16.14
C LEU A 417 0.53 -9.38 -17.48
N LEU A 418 1.19 -8.62 -18.36
CA LEU A 418 1.75 -9.13 -19.61
C LEU A 418 2.76 -10.25 -19.36
N GLU A 419 3.65 -10.08 -18.38
CA GLU A 419 4.61 -11.11 -18.00
C GLU A 419 3.93 -12.40 -17.52
N ARG A 420 2.83 -12.28 -16.76
CA ARG A 420 2.05 -13.43 -16.28
C ARG A 420 1.21 -14.08 -17.36
N GLN A 421 0.69 -13.33 -18.30
CA GLN A 421 -0.05 -13.89 -19.42
C GLN A 421 0.79 -14.93 -20.18
N LYS A 422 2.11 -14.71 -20.27
CA LYS A 422 3.06 -15.68 -20.84
C LYS A 422 3.10 -17.01 -20.06
N SER A 423 2.91 -17.00 -18.73
CA SER A 423 2.84 -18.23 -17.93
C SER A 423 1.46 -18.86 -17.99
N TRP A 424 0.37 -18.08 -18.00
CA TRP A 424 -1.00 -18.58 -18.14
C TRP A 424 -1.21 -19.32 -19.46
N ASN A 425 -0.70 -18.78 -20.57
CA ASN A 425 -0.83 -19.39 -21.89
C ASN A 425 -0.04 -20.70 -22.04
N LYS A 426 1.03 -20.89 -21.27
CA LYS A 426 1.79 -22.16 -21.25
C LYS A 426 1.02 -23.27 -20.54
N VAL A 427 0.25 -22.92 -19.51
CA VAL A 427 -0.59 -23.88 -18.77
C VAL A 427 -1.75 -24.35 -19.65
N THR A 428 -2.43 -23.43 -20.35
CA THR A 428 -3.55 -23.79 -21.24
C THR A 428 -3.11 -24.54 -22.50
N ALA A 429 -1.88 -24.36 -22.98
CA ALA A 429 -1.35 -25.14 -24.10
C ALA A 429 -0.90 -26.56 -23.71
N ALA A 430 -0.70 -26.82 -22.42
CA ALA A 430 -0.29 -28.12 -21.89
C ALA A 430 -1.46 -28.97 -21.35
N SER A 431 -2.65 -28.38 -21.20
CA SER A 431 -3.93 -29.02 -20.87
C SER A 431 -4.74 -29.28 -22.13
#